data_AF-A0A818M150-F1
#
_entry.id   AF-A0A818M150-F1
#
_cell.length_a   1.000
_cell.length_b   1.000
_cell.length_c   1.000
_cell.angle_alpha   90.00
_cell.angle_beta   90.00
_cell.angle_gamma   90.00
#
_symmetry.space_group_name_H-M   'P 1'
#
loop_
_entity.id
_entity.type
_entity.pdbx_description
1 polymer ?
#
loop_
_entity_poly.entity_id
_entity_poly.type
_entity_poly.pdbx_seq_one_letter_code
_entity_poly.pdbx_strand_id
1 'polypeptide(L)'
;MSQAEVMIKNMKAALGGTELLMPRRWLPDNKPPESSANRALVKGLARATNSYFNFIAPHTNVDIYVAEQLARALPPSITNVYVKWNTNQRILHKLPEHAPPVFIGDWLLFYALLDETMPFDHSTTVELFTDIQQQSIGLARIDYVPSVHGSQLVMHLVAKALLRELLDDQKTIDKELLINISISYGILCP
;
A
#
# COMPACT_ATOMS: atom_id res chain seq x y z
N MET A 1 -11.32 -19.04 29.29
CA MET A 1 -10.83 -18.35 28.08
C MET A 1 -12.02 -17.66 27.44
N SER A 2 -11.90 -16.37 27.15
CA SER A 2 -12.97 -15.58 26.54
C SER A 2 -13.12 -15.98 25.07
N GLN A 3 -14.35 -15.94 24.54
CA GLN A 3 -14.67 -16.28 23.15
C GLN A 3 -13.84 -15.45 22.15
N ALA A 4 -13.41 -14.25 22.55
CA ALA A 4 -12.51 -13.39 21.80
C ALA A 4 -11.07 -13.94 21.67
N GLU A 5 -10.55 -14.61 22.71
CA GLU A 5 -9.18 -15.18 22.70
C GLU A 5 -9.07 -16.36 21.73
N VAL A 6 -10.14 -17.16 21.64
CA VAL A 6 -10.25 -18.28 20.71
C VAL A 6 -10.33 -17.78 19.27
N MET A 7 -11.04 -16.66 19.04
CA MET A 7 -11.22 -16.08 17.71
C MET A 7 -9.90 -15.48 17.17
N ILE A 8 -9.14 -14.77 18.00
CA ILE A 8 -7.85 -14.16 17.61
C ILE A 8 -6.82 -15.24 17.28
N LYS A 9 -6.78 -16.35 18.02
CA LYS A 9 -5.84 -17.45 17.78
C LYS A 9 -6.07 -18.16 16.45
N ASN A 10 -7.29 -18.08 15.90
CA ASN A 10 -7.67 -18.75 14.67
C ASN A 10 -7.57 -17.84 13.42
N MET A 11 -7.30 -16.54 13.57
CA MET A 11 -7.12 -15.64 12.43
C MET A 11 -5.65 -15.58 12.01
N LYS A 12 -5.22 -16.46 11.09
CA LYS A 12 -3.99 -16.26 10.32
C LYS A 12 -4.27 -15.29 9.16
N ALA A 13 -4.15 -14.00 9.41
CA ALA A 13 -4.12 -13.02 8.33
C ALA A 13 -2.70 -12.95 7.74
N ALA A 14 -2.51 -13.51 6.55
CA ALA A 14 -1.33 -13.28 5.72
C ALA A 14 -1.43 -11.91 5.04
N LEU A 15 -1.49 -10.85 5.84
CA LEU A 15 -1.50 -9.47 5.37
C LEU A 15 -0.29 -8.77 5.97
N GLY A 16 0.74 -8.58 5.14
CA GLY A 16 1.91 -7.81 5.51
C GLY A 16 1.49 -6.45 6.05
N GLY A 17 1.71 -6.23 7.36
CA GLY A 17 1.70 -4.90 7.96
C GLY A 17 0.63 -4.58 9.00
N THR A 18 -0.29 -5.48 9.37
CA THR A 18 -1.23 -5.21 10.49
C THR A 18 -1.05 -6.20 11.63
N GLU A 19 -0.17 -5.88 12.58
CA GLU A 19 -0.14 -6.57 13.87
C GLU A 19 -1.31 -6.07 14.72
N LEU A 20 -2.30 -6.94 14.97
CA LEU A 20 -3.29 -6.73 16.03
C LEU A 20 -2.56 -6.86 17.37
N LEU A 21 -2.26 -5.73 18.01
CA LEU A 21 -1.58 -5.71 19.31
C LEU A 21 -2.49 -6.32 20.39
N MET A 22 -1.98 -7.29 21.14
CA MET A 22 -2.67 -7.82 22.31
C MET A 22 -2.75 -6.75 23.43
N PRO A 23 -3.80 -6.76 24.26
CA PRO A 23 -3.92 -5.82 25.39
C PRO A 23 -2.75 -6.02 26.36
N ARG A 24 -2.09 -4.93 26.74
CA ARG A 24 -0.95 -4.94 27.66
C ARG A 24 -1.34 -5.51 29.04
N ARG A 25 -0.89 -6.71 29.36
CA ARG A 25 -0.83 -7.23 30.72
C ARG A 25 0.48 -6.75 31.35
N TRP A 26 0.39 -5.90 32.37
CA TRP A 26 1.56 -5.46 33.14
C TRP A 26 2.13 -6.66 33.91
N LEU A 27 3.37 -7.06 33.57
CA LEU A 27 4.21 -7.94 34.39
C LEU A 27 5.31 -7.05 34.97
N PRO A 28 5.49 -6.99 36.30
CA PRO A 28 6.68 -6.39 36.88
C PRO A 28 7.85 -7.36 36.67
N ASP A 29 9.05 -6.81 36.52
CA ASP A 29 10.31 -7.52 36.31
C ASP A 29 10.56 -8.03 34.89
N ASN A 30 10.93 -7.11 34.00
CA ASN A 30 11.93 -7.39 32.97
C ASN A 30 12.67 -6.09 32.61
N LYS A 31 13.98 -6.09 32.85
CA LYS A 31 14.96 -5.09 32.41
C LYS A 31 14.61 -4.56 31.02
N PRO A 32 14.57 -3.23 30.77
CA PRO A 32 14.25 -2.71 29.45
C PRO A 32 15.28 -3.24 28.45
N PRO A 33 14.86 -3.78 27.28
CA PRO A 33 15.81 -4.28 26.31
C PRO A 33 16.61 -3.11 25.74
N GLU A 34 17.90 -3.37 25.55
CA GLU A 34 18.92 -2.49 24.99
C GLU A 34 18.44 -1.87 23.66
N SER A 35 18.80 -0.59 23.46
CA SER A 35 18.36 0.33 22.38
C SER A 35 17.52 -0.29 21.26
N SER A 36 16.20 -0.38 21.45
CA SER A 36 15.29 -0.77 20.37
C SER A 36 15.28 0.31 19.30
N ALA A 37 15.63 -0.03 18.06
CA ALA A 37 15.52 0.88 16.92
C ALA A 37 14.10 1.48 16.84
N ASN A 38 14.01 2.80 16.59
CA ASN A 38 12.73 3.48 16.50
C ASN A 38 11.94 2.91 15.30
N ARG A 39 10.87 2.15 15.57
CA ARG A 39 10.05 1.51 14.54
C ARG A 39 9.42 2.52 13.59
N ALA A 40 9.03 3.69 14.09
CA ALA A 40 8.44 4.73 13.25
C ALA A 40 9.47 5.28 12.25
N LEU A 41 10.72 5.47 12.68
CA LEU A 41 11.81 5.91 11.82
C LEU A 41 12.12 4.88 10.72
N VAL A 42 12.28 3.60 11.09
CA VAL A 42 12.58 2.54 10.11
C VAL A 42 11.45 2.41 9.09
N LYS A 43 10.20 2.47 9.54
CA LYS A 43 9.03 2.51 8.63
C LYS A 43 9.05 3.73 7.72
N GLY A 44 9.32 4.91 8.27
CA GLY A 44 9.40 6.16 7.52
C GLY A 44 10.51 6.14 6.47
N LEU A 45 11.68 5.63 6.82
CA LEU A 45 12.82 5.51 5.91
C LEU A 45 12.53 4.55 4.74
N ALA A 46 11.98 3.38 5.04
CA ALA A 46 11.60 2.41 4.03
C ALA A 46 10.53 2.99 3.09
N ARG A 47 9.56 3.74 3.61
CA ARG A 47 8.56 4.44 2.78
C ARG A 47 9.18 5.53 1.90
N ALA A 48 10.01 6.40 2.48
CA ALA A 48 10.65 7.49 1.74
C ALA A 48 11.57 6.99 0.60
N THR A 49 12.05 5.74 0.71
CA THR A 49 12.90 5.09 -0.30
C THR A 49 12.15 4.06 -1.14
N ASN A 50 10.82 3.98 -1.05
CA ASN A 50 9.99 2.94 -1.69
C ASN A 50 10.55 1.51 -1.51
N SER A 51 11.13 1.25 -0.35
CA SER A 51 11.85 0.03 -0.01
C SER A 51 11.12 -0.78 1.05
N TYR A 52 11.55 -2.03 1.22
CA TYR A 52 10.99 -2.96 2.19
C TYR A 52 11.71 -2.86 3.53
N PHE A 53 11.00 -3.18 4.62
CA PHE A 53 11.59 -3.35 5.96
C PHE A 53 11.03 -4.61 6.61
N ASN A 54 11.78 -5.18 7.55
CA ASN A 54 11.29 -6.27 8.39
C ASN A 54 11.80 -6.08 9.82
N PHE A 55 10.94 -6.29 10.82
CA PHE A 55 11.34 -6.28 12.22
C PHE A 55 11.53 -7.72 12.69
N ILE A 56 12.69 -8.01 13.27
CA ILE A 56 13.00 -9.32 13.80
C ILE A 56 12.22 -9.49 15.11
N ALA A 57 11.37 -10.52 15.16
CA ALA A 57 10.61 -10.85 16.36
C ALA A 57 11.54 -11.37 17.47
N PRO A 58 11.20 -11.18 18.76
CA PRO A 58 11.98 -11.77 19.85
C PRO A 58 12.04 -13.29 19.72
N HIS A 59 13.21 -13.88 20.03
CA HIS A 59 13.42 -15.34 20.01
C HIS A 59 13.30 -16.03 18.64
N THR A 60 13.41 -15.28 17.54
CA THR A 60 13.52 -15.86 16.19
C THR A 60 14.96 -15.81 15.69
N ASN A 61 15.27 -16.64 14.69
CA ASN A 61 16.60 -16.64 14.09
C ASN A 61 16.74 -15.44 13.13
N VAL A 62 17.69 -14.56 13.44
CA VAL A 62 18.05 -13.37 12.64
C VAL A 62 18.43 -13.77 11.21
N ASP A 63 19.09 -14.92 11.04
CA ASP A 63 19.61 -15.37 9.74
C ASP A 63 18.49 -15.51 8.69
N ILE A 64 17.30 -15.93 9.12
CA ILE A 64 16.14 -16.10 8.23
C ILE A 64 15.70 -14.74 7.68
N TYR A 65 15.58 -13.73 8.56
CA TYR A 65 15.16 -12.39 8.17
C TYR A 65 16.19 -11.72 7.26
N VAL A 66 17.48 -11.90 7.54
CA VAL A 66 18.57 -11.37 6.72
C VAL A 66 18.58 -12.05 5.35
N ALA A 67 18.45 -13.39 5.32
CA ALA A 67 18.39 -14.15 4.08
C ALA A 67 17.18 -13.74 3.21
N GLU A 68 16.01 -13.52 3.81
CA GLU A 68 14.81 -13.05 3.09
C GLU A 68 15.00 -11.64 2.51
N GLN A 69 15.57 -10.71 3.29
CA GLN A 69 15.84 -9.35 2.81
C GLN A 69 16.88 -9.36 1.68
N LEU A 70 17.93 -10.16 1.81
CA LEU A 70 18.94 -10.33 0.78
C LEU A 70 18.35 -10.97 -0.48
N ALA A 71 17.54 -12.02 -0.33
CA ALA A 71 16.86 -12.68 -1.44
C ALA A 71 15.91 -11.74 -2.19
N ARG A 72 15.37 -10.70 -1.53
CA ARG A 72 14.56 -9.66 -2.16
C ARG A 72 15.40 -8.56 -2.81
N ALA A 73 16.58 -8.26 -2.27
CA ALA A 73 17.47 -7.23 -2.80
C ALA A 73 18.31 -7.69 -4.01
N LEU A 74 18.53 -8.99 -4.17
CA LEU A 74 19.38 -9.56 -5.22
C LEU A 74 18.75 -9.61 -6.63
N PRO A 75 17.45 -9.92 -6.81
CA PRO A 75 16.84 -9.91 -8.13
C PRO A 75 16.92 -8.52 -8.77
N PRO A 76 17.10 -8.45 -10.10
CA PRO A 76 17.04 -7.18 -10.80
C PRO A 76 15.66 -6.55 -10.61
N SER A 77 15.63 -5.23 -10.39
CA SER A 77 14.41 -4.46 -10.26
C SER A 77 14.28 -3.45 -11.38
N ILE A 78 13.05 -3.17 -11.77
CA ILE A 78 12.72 -2.07 -12.68
C ILE A 78 12.43 -0.86 -11.80
N THR A 79 13.31 0.13 -11.85
CA THR A 79 13.17 1.39 -11.11
C THR A 79 12.52 2.48 -11.98
N ASN A 80 12.07 3.56 -11.34
CA ASN A 80 11.50 4.75 -12.00
C ASN A 80 10.35 4.42 -12.97
N VAL A 81 9.46 3.55 -12.50
CA VAL A 81 8.29 3.14 -13.26
C VAL A 81 7.21 4.21 -13.15
N TYR A 82 6.58 4.54 -14.27
CA TYR A 82 5.40 5.41 -14.27
C TYR A 82 4.33 4.88 -15.22
N VAL A 83 3.08 5.17 -14.88
CA VAL A 83 1.92 4.77 -15.67
C VAL A 83 1.42 5.95 -16.48
N LYS A 84 1.34 5.75 -17.78
CA LYS A 84 0.69 6.68 -18.71
C LYS A 84 -0.69 6.14 -19.05
N TRP A 85 -1.69 6.96 -18.75
CA TRP A 85 -3.08 6.67 -19.07
C TRP A 85 -3.43 7.38 -20.38
N ASN A 86 -3.65 6.60 -21.43
CA ASN A 86 -4.09 7.12 -22.73
C ASN A 86 -5.62 7.02 -22.77
N THR A 87 -6.30 8.05 -22.25
CA THR A 87 -7.76 8.16 -22.22
C THR A 87 -8.19 9.56 -22.66
N ASN A 88 -9.35 9.65 -23.31
CA ASN A 88 -9.97 10.92 -23.65
C ASN A 88 -10.74 11.54 -22.46
N GLN A 89 -10.88 10.80 -21.36
CA GLN A 89 -11.55 11.28 -20.15
C GLN A 89 -10.58 12.03 -19.24
N ARG A 90 -11.13 12.96 -18.46
CA ARG A 90 -10.35 13.65 -17.43
C ARG A 90 -10.13 12.72 -16.24
N ILE A 91 -8.85 12.49 -15.91
CA ILE A 91 -8.44 11.80 -14.68
C ILE A 91 -8.39 12.84 -13.55
N LEU A 92 -9.20 12.63 -12.51
CA LEU A 92 -9.26 13.49 -11.33
C LEU A 92 -8.11 13.19 -10.37
N HIS A 93 -7.88 11.90 -10.11
CA HIS A 93 -6.82 11.42 -9.23
C HIS A 93 -6.19 10.14 -9.78
N LYS A 94 -4.89 9.97 -9.59
CA LYS A 94 -4.13 8.76 -9.94
C LYS A 94 -3.32 8.32 -8.71
N LEU A 95 -3.25 7.02 -8.48
CA LEU A 95 -2.54 6.44 -7.35
C LEU A 95 -1.80 5.16 -7.74
N PRO A 96 -0.63 4.88 -7.15
CA PRO A 96 0.24 5.86 -6.49
C PRO A 96 0.76 6.92 -7.47
N GLU A 97 1.11 8.12 -6.99
CA GLU A 97 1.72 9.15 -7.84
C GLU A 97 3.15 8.77 -8.29
N HIS A 98 3.90 8.13 -7.39
CA HIS A 98 5.22 7.55 -7.66
C HIS A 98 5.17 6.03 -7.49
N ALA A 99 5.47 5.27 -8.57
CA ALA A 99 5.47 3.81 -8.46
C ALA A 99 6.73 3.33 -7.72
N PRO A 100 6.59 2.32 -6.83
CA PRO A 100 7.75 1.69 -6.22
C PRO A 100 8.53 0.86 -7.27
N PRO A 101 9.81 0.54 -7.02
CA PRO A 101 10.56 -0.39 -7.83
C PRO A 101 9.86 -1.74 -7.95
N VAL A 102 9.89 -2.33 -9.15
CA VAL A 102 9.23 -3.61 -9.43
C VAL A 102 10.24 -4.72 -9.43
N PHE A 103 10.07 -5.67 -8.51
CA PHE A 103 10.86 -6.89 -8.45
C PHE A 103 10.15 -8.05 -9.15
N ILE A 104 10.91 -9.07 -9.51
CA ILE A 104 10.34 -10.28 -10.10
C ILE A 104 9.34 -10.95 -9.14
N GLY A 105 8.13 -11.20 -9.63
CA GLY A 105 7.04 -11.79 -8.83
C GLY A 105 6.21 -10.81 -8.00
N ASP A 106 6.57 -9.52 -7.98
CA ASP A 106 5.74 -8.48 -7.36
C ASP A 106 4.56 -8.09 -8.27
N TRP A 107 3.48 -7.62 -7.64
CA TRP A 107 2.30 -7.10 -8.31
C TRP A 107 2.17 -5.61 -7.99
N LEU A 108 2.01 -4.80 -9.04
CA LEU A 108 1.72 -3.38 -8.92
C LEU A 108 0.22 -3.13 -9.07
N LEU A 109 -0.30 -2.22 -8.25
CA LEU A 109 -1.71 -1.84 -8.26
C LEU A 109 -1.82 -0.34 -8.42
N PHE A 110 -2.46 0.07 -9.50
CA PHE A 110 -2.73 1.48 -9.80
C PHE A 110 -4.23 1.73 -9.81
N TYR A 111 -4.61 2.91 -9.33
CA TYR A 111 -5.98 3.38 -9.34
C TYR A 111 -6.05 4.72 -10.06
N ALA A 112 -7.14 4.93 -10.80
CA ALA A 112 -7.45 6.21 -11.40
C ALA A 112 -8.93 6.53 -11.16
N LEU A 113 -9.22 7.73 -10.66
CA LEU A 113 -10.57 8.26 -10.55
C LEU A 113 -10.86 9.10 -11.80
N LEU A 114 -11.91 8.73 -12.51
CA LEU A 114 -12.35 9.37 -13.75
C LEU A 114 -13.54 10.29 -13.47
N ASP A 115 -13.67 11.34 -14.27
CA ASP A 115 -14.82 12.24 -14.22
C ASP A 115 -16.09 11.55 -14.74
N GLU A 116 -17.14 11.50 -13.92
CA GLU A 116 -18.43 10.86 -14.24
C GLU A 116 -19.22 11.59 -15.34
N THR A 117 -18.87 12.85 -15.63
CA THR A 117 -19.59 13.66 -16.64
C THR A 117 -19.36 13.19 -18.07
N MET A 118 -18.34 12.35 -18.31
CA MET A 118 -18.02 11.80 -19.62
C MET A 118 -18.25 10.28 -19.65
N PRO A 119 -18.86 9.73 -20.71
CA PRO A 119 -18.99 8.28 -20.86
C PRO A 119 -17.61 7.62 -20.89
N PHE A 120 -17.50 6.42 -20.29
CA PHE A 120 -16.25 5.68 -20.24
C PHE A 120 -15.74 5.35 -21.64
N ASP A 121 -14.47 5.68 -21.89
CA ASP A 121 -13.82 5.38 -23.15
C ASP A 121 -13.28 3.94 -23.15
N HIS A 122 -14.00 3.03 -23.81
CA HIS A 122 -13.60 1.63 -24.00
C HIS A 122 -12.34 1.43 -24.87
N SER A 123 -11.76 2.50 -25.40
CA SER A 123 -10.45 2.50 -26.05
C SER A 123 -9.30 2.91 -25.11
N THR A 124 -9.59 3.14 -23.83
CA THR A 124 -8.57 3.52 -22.84
C THR A 124 -7.47 2.46 -22.75
N THR A 125 -6.23 2.90 -22.96
CA THR A 125 -5.03 2.07 -22.78
C THR A 125 -4.17 2.61 -21.65
N VAL A 126 -3.51 1.69 -20.96
CA VAL A 126 -2.63 1.95 -19.83
C VAL A 126 -1.26 1.41 -20.20
N GLU A 127 -0.28 2.31 -20.30
CA GLU A 127 1.09 1.97 -20.66
C GLU A 127 2.01 2.15 -19.45
N LEU A 128 2.83 1.14 -19.21
CA LEU A 128 3.88 1.19 -18.20
C LEU A 128 5.18 1.62 -18.86
N PHE A 129 5.83 2.66 -18.33
CA PHE A 129 7.07 3.20 -18.83
C PHE A 129 8.16 3.22 -17.76
N THR A 130 9.40 3.28 -18.21
CA THR A 130 10.58 3.62 -17.41
C THR A 130 11.27 4.87 -17.94
N ASP A 131 11.76 5.71 -17.02
CA ASP A 131 12.44 6.95 -17.39
C ASP A 131 13.75 6.73 -18.16
N ILE A 132 14.42 5.60 -17.90
CA ILE A 132 15.76 5.29 -18.43
C ILE A 132 15.74 5.11 -19.95
N GLN A 133 14.60 4.68 -20.53
CA GLN A 133 14.53 4.34 -21.95
C GLN A 133 13.35 4.98 -22.70
N GLN A 134 12.43 5.69 -22.02
CA GLN A 134 11.13 6.13 -22.58
C GLN A 134 10.39 5.00 -23.34
N GLN A 135 10.69 3.75 -22.98
CA GLN A 135 10.18 2.58 -23.66
C GLN A 135 8.99 2.04 -22.88
N SER A 136 7.91 1.73 -23.59
CA SER A 136 6.77 1.03 -23.01
C SER A 136 7.19 -0.41 -22.70
N ILE A 137 7.07 -0.80 -21.43
CA ILE A 137 7.37 -2.15 -20.93
C ILE A 137 6.12 -3.05 -21.02
N GLY A 138 4.95 -2.43 -20.97
CA GLY A 138 3.68 -3.14 -21.04
C GLY A 138 2.55 -2.22 -21.44
N LEU A 139 1.61 -2.80 -22.18
CA LEU A 139 0.37 -2.17 -22.60
C LEU A 139 -0.77 -3.03 -22.07
N ALA A 140 -1.69 -2.43 -21.33
CA ALA A 140 -2.96 -3.02 -20.96
C ALA A 140 -4.10 -2.20 -21.57
N ARG A 141 -5.12 -2.86 -22.10
CA ARG A 141 -6.32 -2.21 -22.62
C ARG A 141 -7.49 -2.49 -21.68
N ILE A 142 -8.28 -1.46 -21.40
CA ILE A 142 -9.48 -1.60 -20.58
C ILE A 142 -10.66 -1.86 -21.52
N ASP A 143 -10.84 -3.13 -21.88
CA ASP A 143 -11.86 -3.54 -22.87
C ASP A 143 -13.28 -3.52 -22.31
N TYR A 144 -13.42 -3.73 -21.00
CA TYR A 144 -14.72 -3.78 -20.35
C TYR A 144 -14.60 -3.35 -18.88
N VAL A 145 -15.37 -2.31 -18.52
CA VAL A 145 -15.65 -2.00 -17.13
C VAL A 145 -17.00 -2.64 -16.83
N PRO A 146 -17.07 -3.70 -16.00
CA PRO A 146 -18.36 -4.22 -15.58
C PRO A 146 -19.18 -3.09 -14.98
N SER A 147 -20.48 -3.01 -15.30
CA SER A 147 -21.37 -2.07 -14.63
C SER A 147 -21.49 -2.50 -13.17
N VAL A 148 -20.57 -2.04 -12.33
CA VAL A 148 -20.57 -2.41 -10.93
C VAL A 148 -21.58 -1.53 -10.22
N HIS A 149 -22.85 -1.90 -10.36
CA HIS A 149 -23.90 -1.37 -9.51
C HIS A 149 -23.56 -1.74 -8.06
N GLY A 150 -22.96 -0.79 -7.33
CA GLY A 150 -22.76 -0.89 -5.89
C GLY A 150 -21.50 -1.61 -5.40
N SER A 151 -20.41 -1.77 -6.17
CA SER A 151 -19.16 -2.21 -5.51
C SER A 151 -18.50 -1.07 -4.73
N GLN A 152 -19.03 -0.84 -3.54
CA GLN A 152 -18.41 -0.02 -2.51
C GLN A 152 -16.97 -0.49 -2.22
N LEU A 153 -16.61 -1.74 -2.56
CA LEU A 153 -15.29 -2.34 -2.32
C LEU A 153 -14.16 -1.70 -3.13
N VAL A 154 -14.32 -1.49 -4.45
CA VAL A 154 -13.26 -0.88 -5.26
C VAL A 154 -13.07 0.57 -4.84
N MET A 155 -14.17 1.30 -4.63
CA MET A 155 -14.10 2.66 -4.08
C MET A 155 -13.49 2.68 -2.67
N HIS A 156 -13.77 1.70 -1.82
CA HIS A 156 -13.12 1.55 -0.51
C HIS A 156 -11.62 1.34 -0.62
N LEU A 157 -11.16 0.49 -1.54
CA LEU A 157 -9.73 0.25 -1.76
C LEU A 157 -9.03 1.50 -2.26
N VAL A 158 -9.64 2.21 -3.21
CA VAL A 158 -9.15 3.48 -3.74
C VAL A 158 -9.07 4.52 -2.63
N ALA A 159 -10.15 4.72 -1.88
CA ALA A 159 -10.20 5.68 -0.78
C ALA A 159 -9.20 5.32 0.33
N LYS A 160 -9.02 4.03 0.65
CA LYS A 160 -7.99 3.58 1.60
C LYS A 160 -6.58 3.85 1.09
N ALA A 161 -6.31 3.62 -0.19
CA ALA A 161 -5.02 3.92 -0.80
C ALA A 161 -4.74 5.44 -0.77
N LEU A 162 -5.77 6.24 -1.06
CA LEU A 162 -5.70 7.71 -1.04
C LEU A 162 -5.49 8.27 0.35
N LEU A 163 -6.21 7.78 1.35
CA LEU A 163 -5.96 8.13 2.75
C LEU A 163 -4.52 7.79 3.16
N ARG A 164 -3.99 6.64 2.69
CA ARG A 164 -2.64 6.23 3.01
C ARG A 164 -1.59 7.16 2.40
N GLU A 165 -1.74 7.55 1.14
CA GLU A 165 -0.84 8.49 0.46
C GLU A 165 -0.89 9.88 1.12
N LEU A 166 -2.09 10.39 1.43
CA LEU A 166 -2.25 11.64 2.17
C LEU A 166 -1.63 11.63 3.57
N LEU A 167 -1.72 10.49 4.28
CA LEU A 167 -1.09 10.31 5.59
C LEU A 167 0.45 10.22 5.48
N ASP A 168 0.96 9.66 4.39
CA ASP A 168 2.40 9.52 4.16
C ASP A 168 3.05 10.86 3.77
N ASP A 169 2.32 11.75 3.08
CA ASP A 169 2.91 12.99 2.55
C ASP A 169 3.22 14.09 3.59
N GLN A 170 2.67 14.03 4.82
CA GLN A 170 2.87 14.90 6.01
C GLN A 170 2.92 16.43 5.84
N LYS A 171 3.00 16.97 4.62
CA LYS A 171 2.93 18.39 4.29
C LYS A 171 1.47 18.79 4.37
N THR A 172 1.13 19.45 5.47
CA THR A 172 -0.21 19.99 5.75
C THR A 172 -1.29 18.92 5.64
N ILE A 173 -1.47 18.17 6.73
CA ILE A 173 -2.63 17.29 6.89
C ILE A 173 -3.88 18.16 6.80
N ASP A 174 -4.51 18.21 5.63
CA ASP A 174 -5.86 18.74 5.46
C ASP A 174 -6.83 17.77 6.12
N LYS A 175 -6.92 17.87 7.45
CA LYS A 175 -7.75 17.02 8.31
C LYS A 175 -9.19 17.01 7.84
N GLU A 176 -9.68 18.13 7.32
CA GLU A 176 -11.02 18.26 6.76
C GLU A 176 -11.20 17.37 5.52
N LEU A 177 -10.21 17.32 4.62
CA LEU A 177 -10.23 16.44 3.45
C LEU A 177 -10.24 14.96 3.87
N LEU A 178 -9.38 14.58 4.82
CA LEU A 178 -9.33 13.21 5.36
C LEU A 178 -10.67 12.78 5.98
N ILE A 179 -11.28 13.66 6.78
CA ILE A 179 -12.59 13.41 7.41
C ILE A 179 -13.67 13.30 6.33
N ASN A 180 -13.65 14.17 5.32
CA ASN A 180 -14.64 14.12 4.23
C ASN A 180 -14.54 12.82 3.43
N ILE A 181 -13.34 12.33 3.12
CA ILE A 181 -13.12 11.04 2.46
C ILE A 181 -13.56 9.89 3.37
N SER A 182 -13.23 9.97 4.66
CA SER A 182 -13.62 8.97 5.66
C SER A 182 -15.14 8.83 5.78
N ILE A 183 -15.87 9.94 5.80
CA ILE A 183 -17.34 9.98 5.83
C ILE A 183 -17.94 9.52 4.50
N SER A 184 -17.43 10.01 3.36
CA SER A 184 -18.02 9.71 2.05
C SER A 184 -17.88 8.25 1.66
N TYR A 185 -16.78 7.60 2.04
CA TYR A 185 -16.52 6.21 1.73
C TYR A 185 -16.79 5.25 2.90
N GLY A 186 -17.02 5.75 4.12
CA GLY A 186 -17.30 4.92 5.31
C GLY A 186 -16.06 4.22 5.90
N ILE A 187 -14.88 4.81 5.74
CA ILE A 187 -13.60 4.21 6.17
C ILE A 187 -13.15 4.86 7.47
N LEU A 188 -12.90 4.07 8.51
CA LEU A 188 -12.26 4.57 9.74
C LEU A 188 -10.80 4.95 9.47
N CYS A 189 -10.50 6.23 9.59
CA CYS A 189 -9.14 6.75 9.56
C CYS A 189 -8.47 6.51 10.94
N PRO A 190 -7.17 6.12 10.99
CA PRO A 190 -6.44 5.94 12.26
C PRO A 190 -6.14 7.26 12.99
#